data_AF-A0A9D5MBZ7-F1
#
_entry.id   AF-A0A9D5MBZ7-F1
#
_cell.length_a   1.000
_cell.length_b   1.000
_cell.length_c   1.000
_cell.angle_alpha   90.00
_cell.angle_beta   90.00
_cell.angle_gamma   90.00
#
_symmetry.space_group_name_H-M   'P 1'
#
loop_
_entity.id
_entity.type
_entity.pdbx_description
1 polymer ?
#
loop_
_entity_poly.entity_id
_entity_poly.type
_entity_poly.pdbx_seq_one_letter_code
_entity_poly.pdbx_strand_id
1 'polypeptide(L)'
;MAGRKRSPGRKQTPEKPAEQTLSDYYKLNTKAVEDLVTADETNSPKVSQAELNRYRSGPKIRVASWVKVILLKWWFAGACCFFFYWGLGVAVPSHENLLLILGAGLGFVMDLLENNILRYYAKTPGGNNRWMMVTRKGFASLPLNILYGYLLLFLVILSYNGINAGYIALTGPTDTIPVGVEPILFGLLVTAWDLLLLKMKRVMRSMVADAKKQNGRG
;
A
#
# COMPACT_ATOMS: atom_id res chain seq x y z
N MET A 1 35.32 26.86 -50.24
CA MET A 1 35.89 25.55 -49.86
C MET A 1 34.98 24.89 -48.83
N ALA A 2 34.90 23.55 -48.90
CA ALA A 2 34.08 22.63 -48.09
C ALA A 2 32.55 22.75 -48.31
N GLY A 3 31.79 21.74 -48.73
CA GLY A 3 31.97 20.28 -48.66
C GLY A 3 30.70 19.66 -48.04
N ARG A 4 29.55 19.68 -48.75
CA ARG A 4 28.28 19.14 -48.25
C ARG A 4 28.29 17.60 -48.35
N LYS A 5 28.31 16.93 -47.20
CA LYS A 5 28.21 15.46 -47.09
C LYS A 5 26.90 14.95 -47.71
N ARG A 6 27.00 13.95 -48.60
CA ARG A 6 25.86 13.24 -49.21
C ARG A 6 25.23 12.30 -48.17
N SER A 7 23.91 12.38 -48.02
CA SER A 7 23.11 11.43 -47.24
C SER A 7 22.94 10.11 -48.03
N PRO A 8 23.04 8.92 -47.41
CA PRO A 8 22.86 7.66 -48.13
C PRO A 8 21.38 7.42 -48.45
N GLY A 9 21.15 6.85 -49.64
CA GLY A 9 19.83 6.68 -50.27
C GLY A 9 18.80 5.94 -49.42
N ARG A 10 17.60 6.52 -49.36
CA ARG A 10 16.38 5.88 -48.89
C ARG A 10 15.96 4.86 -49.95
N LYS A 11 16.13 3.56 -49.68
CA LYS A 11 15.54 2.49 -50.49
C LYS A 11 14.01 2.65 -50.43
N GLN A 12 13.38 2.85 -51.58
CA GLN A 12 11.93 2.82 -51.71
C GLN A 12 11.47 1.39 -51.48
N THR A 13 10.68 1.17 -50.43
CA THR A 13 9.95 -0.08 -50.24
C THR A 13 8.78 -0.07 -51.23
N PRO A 14 8.54 -1.14 -52.01
CA PRO A 14 7.41 -1.18 -52.93
C PRO A 14 6.11 -1.14 -52.12
N GLU A 15 5.22 -0.21 -52.47
CA GLU A 15 3.85 -0.15 -51.96
C GLU A 15 3.13 -1.44 -52.40
N LYS A 16 2.77 -2.29 -51.43
CA LYS A 16 1.93 -3.47 -51.67
C LYS A 16 0.44 -3.06 -51.65
N PRO A 17 -0.43 -3.71 -52.45
CA PRO A 17 -1.85 -3.35 -52.53
C PRO A 17 -2.59 -3.51 -51.19
N ALA A 18 -3.43 -2.53 -50.85
CA ALA A 18 -4.10 -2.40 -49.55
C ALA A 18 -5.01 -3.60 -49.14
N GLU A 19 -5.46 -4.42 -50.10
CA GLU A 19 -6.26 -5.63 -49.82
C GLU A 19 -5.41 -6.81 -49.33
N GLN A 20 -4.13 -6.89 -49.73
CA GLN A 20 -3.21 -7.92 -49.22
C GLN A 20 -2.85 -7.65 -47.75
N THR A 21 -2.79 -6.37 -47.35
CA THR A 21 -2.47 -6.01 -45.96
C THR A 21 -3.55 -6.37 -44.94
N LEU A 22 -4.84 -6.35 -45.32
CA LEU A 22 -5.93 -6.75 -44.41
C LEU A 22 -6.05 -8.26 -44.27
N SER A 23 -5.85 -9.02 -45.36
CA SER A 23 -5.86 -10.48 -45.33
C SER A 23 -4.63 -11.07 -44.63
N ASP A 24 -3.47 -10.40 -44.72
CA ASP A 24 -2.28 -10.76 -43.94
C ASP A 24 -2.39 -10.41 -42.45
N TYR A 25 -3.20 -9.41 -42.07
CA TYR A 25 -3.40 -9.00 -40.67
C TYR A 25 -4.10 -10.07 -39.82
N TYR A 26 -5.01 -10.84 -40.42
CA TYR A 26 -5.71 -11.95 -39.78
C TYR A 26 -5.06 -13.32 -40.02
N LYS A 27 -3.95 -13.34 -40.77
CA LYS A 27 -3.23 -14.57 -41.06
C LYS A 27 -2.41 -14.95 -39.83
N LEU A 28 -3.04 -15.74 -38.94
CA LEU A 28 -2.36 -16.33 -37.80
C LEU A 28 -1.11 -17.05 -38.31
N ASN A 29 0.06 -16.62 -37.84
CA ASN A 29 1.29 -17.33 -38.11
C ASN A 29 1.27 -18.60 -37.26
N THR A 30 0.70 -19.66 -37.81
CA THR A 30 0.47 -20.94 -37.13
C THR A 30 1.76 -21.50 -36.52
N LYS A 31 2.90 -21.29 -37.19
CA LYS A 31 4.22 -21.66 -36.66
C LYS A 31 4.58 -20.89 -35.39
N ALA A 32 4.33 -19.58 -35.33
CA ALA A 32 4.61 -18.79 -34.13
C ALA A 32 3.69 -19.19 -32.96
N VAL A 33 2.45 -19.59 -33.25
CA VAL A 33 1.52 -20.12 -32.22
C VAL A 33 1.96 -21.49 -31.75
N GLU A 34 2.36 -22.37 -32.65
CA GLU A 34 2.86 -23.71 -32.35
C GLU A 34 4.17 -23.65 -31.55
N ASP A 35 5.08 -22.74 -31.90
CA ASP A 35 6.30 -22.45 -31.15
C ASP A 35 5.99 -21.91 -29.74
N LEU A 36 4.95 -21.09 -29.57
CA LEU A 36 4.53 -20.61 -28.25
C LEU A 36 3.89 -21.70 -27.38
N VAL A 37 3.13 -22.61 -28.00
CA VAL A 37 2.47 -23.73 -27.31
C VAL A 37 3.47 -24.83 -26.95
N THR A 38 4.48 -25.03 -27.78
CA THR A 38 5.57 -26.00 -27.57
C THR A 38 6.82 -25.37 -26.93
N ALA A 39 6.72 -24.10 -26.49
CA ALA A 39 7.81 -23.39 -25.86
C ALA A 39 8.18 -24.09 -24.54
N ASP A 40 9.38 -24.67 -24.53
CA ASP A 40 9.99 -25.29 -23.36
C ASP A 40 11.41 -24.71 -23.16
N GLU A 41 12.05 -24.99 -22.02
CA GLU A 41 13.42 -24.48 -21.73
C GLU A 41 14.44 -24.87 -22.81
N THR A 42 14.17 -25.95 -23.56
CA THR A 42 15.01 -26.49 -24.64
C THR A 42 14.75 -25.88 -26.01
N ASN A 43 13.56 -25.33 -26.26
CA ASN A 43 13.12 -24.82 -27.57
C ASN A 43 13.00 -23.29 -27.62
N SER A 44 13.25 -22.62 -26.49
CA SER A 44 13.21 -21.16 -26.42
C SER A 44 14.42 -20.52 -27.13
N PRO A 45 14.23 -19.44 -27.91
CA PRO A 45 15.35 -18.74 -28.53
C PRO A 45 16.34 -18.25 -27.46
N LYS A 46 17.64 -18.45 -27.69
CA LYS A 46 18.70 -18.01 -26.77
C LYS A 46 18.83 -16.49 -26.82
N VAL A 47 18.02 -15.80 -26.01
CA VAL A 47 18.09 -14.34 -25.86
C VAL A 47 19.25 -13.97 -24.93
N SER A 48 20.03 -12.96 -25.33
CA SER A 48 21.13 -12.48 -24.50
C SER A 48 20.60 -11.82 -23.21
N GLN A 49 21.34 -11.97 -22.10
CA GLN A 49 21.01 -11.29 -20.83
C GLN A 49 20.92 -9.76 -21.00
N ALA A 50 21.69 -9.18 -21.93
CA ALA A 50 21.66 -7.75 -22.25
C ALA A 50 20.33 -7.32 -22.89
N GLU A 51 19.77 -8.14 -23.77
CA GLU A 51 18.46 -7.90 -24.39
C GLU A 51 17.32 -8.10 -23.40
N LEU A 52 17.38 -9.15 -22.56
CA LEU A 52 16.44 -9.35 -21.46
C LEU A 52 16.43 -8.16 -20.49
N ASN A 53 17.60 -7.60 -20.17
CA ASN A 53 17.72 -6.43 -19.30
C ASN A 53 17.16 -5.14 -19.94
N ARG A 54 17.14 -5.04 -21.28
CA ARG A 54 16.51 -3.90 -21.98
C ARG A 54 14.99 -3.90 -21.81
N TYR A 55 14.38 -5.09 -21.75
CA TYR A 55 12.94 -5.26 -21.52
C TYR A 55 12.56 -5.39 -20.04
N ARG A 56 13.55 -5.61 -19.16
CA ARG A 56 13.37 -5.57 -17.71
C ARG A 56 13.29 -4.12 -17.21
N SER A 57 12.28 -3.39 -17.65
CA SER A 57 11.93 -2.06 -17.15
C SER A 57 11.31 -2.14 -15.75
N GLY A 58 12.09 -2.60 -14.78
CA GLY A 58 11.74 -2.49 -13.36
C GLY A 58 12.21 -1.15 -12.78
N PRO A 59 11.53 -0.59 -11.78
CA PRO A 59 12.05 0.57 -11.05
C PRO A 59 13.46 0.28 -10.53
N LYS A 60 14.41 1.20 -10.75
CA LYS A 60 15.82 1.06 -10.30
C LYS A 60 15.95 0.93 -8.77
N ILE A 61 14.95 1.38 -8.02
CA ILE A 61 14.92 1.33 -6.56
C ILE A 61 13.98 0.20 -6.11
N ARG A 62 14.55 -0.87 -5.55
CA ARG A 62 13.78 -1.96 -4.95
C ARG A 62 13.44 -1.63 -3.49
N VAL A 63 12.36 -0.88 -3.28
CA VAL A 63 11.85 -0.64 -1.93
C VAL A 63 11.29 -1.94 -1.34
N ALA A 64 11.70 -2.28 -0.11
CA ALA A 64 11.23 -3.48 0.57
C ALA A 64 9.71 -3.43 0.79
N SER A 65 9.03 -4.58 0.66
CA SER A 65 7.57 -4.63 0.73
C SER A 65 6.99 -4.12 2.05
N TRP A 66 7.69 -4.29 3.16
CA TRP A 66 7.23 -3.81 4.47
C TRP A 66 7.26 -2.28 4.57
N VAL A 67 8.25 -1.62 3.97
CA VAL A 67 8.37 -0.16 3.95
C VAL A 67 7.19 0.44 3.20
N LYS A 68 6.79 -0.17 2.07
CA LYS A 68 5.62 0.28 1.30
C LYS A 68 4.33 0.21 2.12
N VAL A 69 4.16 -0.85 2.91
CA VAL A 69 2.99 -1.02 3.77
C VAL A 69 2.96 0.02 4.89
N ILE A 70 4.09 0.26 5.56
CA ILE A 70 4.17 1.27 6.61
C ILE A 70 3.92 2.67 6.05
N LEU A 71 4.54 2.99 4.91
CA LEU A 71 4.36 4.28 4.24
C LEU A 71 2.89 4.49 3.86
N LEU A 72 2.23 3.45 3.33
CA LEU A 72 0.82 3.49 2.97
C LEU A 72 -0.06 3.80 4.19
N LYS A 73 0.13 3.06 5.30
CA LYS A 73 -0.63 3.24 6.55
C LYS A 73 -0.40 4.62 7.15
N TRP A 74 0.85 5.05 7.23
CA TRP A 74 1.23 6.37 7.73
C TRP A 74 0.59 7.48 6.90
N TRP A 75 0.62 7.34 5.58
CA TRP A 75 0.02 8.31 4.67
C TRP A 75 -1.50 8.39 4.83
N PHE A 76 -2.21 7.26 4.85
CA PHE A 76 -3.67 7.27 5.01
C PHE A 76 -4.10 7.78 6.39
N ALA A 77 -3.38 7.43 7.45
CA ALA A 77 -3.64 7.97 8.78
C ALA A 77 -3.45 9.49 8.82
N GLY A 78 -2.36 10.01 8.24
CA GLY A 78 -2.14 11.46 8.11
C GLY A 78 -3.20 12.15 7.26
N ALA A 79 -3.59 11.54 6.14
CA ALA A 79 -4.67 12.04 5.28
C ALA A 79 -6.01 12.10 6.03
N CYS A 80 -6.34 11.09 6.85
CA CYS A 80 -7.52 11.12 7.69
C CYS A 80 -7.50 12.31 8.66
N CYS A 81 -6.37 12.57 9.31
CA CYS A 81 -6.22 13.77 10.15
C CYS A 81 -6.42 15.05 9.34
N PHE A 82 -5.79 15.17 8.17
CA PHE A 82 -5.92 16.37 7.35
C PHE A 82 -7.37 16.62 6.91
N PHE A 83 -8.06 15.62 6.36
CA PHE A 83 -9.42 15.80 5.85
C PHE A 83 -10.47 15.85 6.96
N PHE A 84 -10.45 14.91 7.91
CA PHE A 84 -11.48 14.83 8.95
C PHE A 84 -11.22 15.79 10.12
N TYR A 85 -9.98 15.93 10.59
CA TYR A 85 -9.72 16.77 11.76
C TYR A 85 -9.53 18.24 11.35
N TRP A 86 -8.63 18.54 10.41
CA TRP A 86 -8.43 19.93 9.96
C TRP A 86 -9.51 20.40 8.99
N GLY A 87 -9.85 19.60 7.98
CA GLY A 87 -10.81 19.97 6.95
C GLY A 87 -12.23 20.15 7.51
N LEU A 88 -12.78 19.12 8.16
CA LEU A 88 -14.11 19.19 8.78
C LEU A 88 -14.12 19.98 10.10
N GLY A 89 -12.98 20.24 10.72
CA GLY A 89 -12.91 21.05 11.95
C GLY A 89 -13.41 22.48 11.78
N VAL A 90 -13.40 23.01 10.53
CA VAL A 90 -13.99 24.33 10.22
C VAL A 90 -15.53 24.28 10.20
N ALA A 91 -16.11 23.14 9.82
CA ALA A 91 -17.55 22.97 9.66
C ALA A 91 -18.24 22.39 10.91
N VAL A 92 -17.51 21.61 11.72
CA VAL A 92 -18.03 20.93 12.92
C VAL A 92 -17.44 21.59 14.17
N PRO A 93 -18.20 22.44 14.88
CA PRO A 93 -17.68 23.18 16.03
C PRO A 93 -17.53 22.34 17.31
N SER A 94 -18.26 21.22 17.44
CA SER A 94 -18.10 20.31 18.58
C SER A 94 -16.88 19.42 18.38
N HIS A 95 -15.96 19.49 19.34
CA HIS A 95 -14.74 18.68 19.35
C HIS A 95 -15.06 17.18 19.49
N GLU A 96 -16.06 16.83 20.29
CA GLU A 96 -16.49 15.44 20.51
C GLU A 96 -17.04 14.82 19.22
N ASN A 97 -17.88 15.58 18.50
CA ASN A 97 -18.41 15.15 17.21
C ASN A 97 -17.29 15.00 16.17
N LEU A 98 -16.32 15.91 16.18
CA LEU A 98 -15.15 15.84 15.30
C LEU A 98 -14.32 14.58 15.57
N LEU A 99 -14.08 14.24 16.85
CA LEU A 99 -13.38 13.01 17.23
C LEU A 99 -14.17 11.75 16.87
N LEU A 100 -15.49 11.76 17.05
CA LEU A 100 -16.35 10.65 16.62
C LEU A 100 -16.24 10.42 15.10
N ILE A 101 -16.36 11.50 14.32
CA ILE A 101 -16.24 11.45 12.86
C ILE A 101 -14.84 10.98 12.45
N LEU A 102 -13.78 11.48 13.09
CA LEU A 102 -12.40 11.08 12.81
C LEU A 102 -12.18 9.59 13.09
N GLY A 103 -12.65 9.08 14.24
CA GLY A 103 -12.51 7.67 14.61
C GLY A 103 -13.26 6.75 13.66
N ALA A 104 -14.49 7.11 13.29
CA ALA A 104 -15.26 6.41 12.27
C ALA A 104 -14.57 6.46 10.91
N GLY A 105 -14.16 7.65 10.47
CA GLY A 105 -13.47 7.89 9.20
C GLY A 105 -12.18 7.08 9.07
N LEU A 106 -11.40 7.00 10.14
CA LEU A 106 -10.19 6.18 10.20
C LEU A 106 -10.52 4.70 9.96
N GLY A 107 -11.55 4.17 10.63
CA GLY A 107 -11.99 2.79 10.43
C GLY A 107 -12.56 2.51 9.03
N PHE A 108 -13.31 3.46 8.47
CA PHE A 108 -13.79 3.40 7.08
C PHE A 108 -12.63 3.34 6.08
N VAL A 109 -11.65 4.24 6.23
CA VAL A 109 -10.46 4.28 5.36
C VAL A 109 -9.63 3.00 5.51
N MET A 110 -9.47 2.49 6.74
CA MET A 110 -8.79 1.21 6.97
C MET A 110 -9.47 0.05 6.26
N ASP A 111 -10.81 -0.05 6.35
CA ASP A 111 -11.55 -1.16 5.74
C ASP A 111 -11.63 -1.05 4.22
N LEU A 112 -12.04 0.11 3.72
CA LEU A 112 -12.35 0.31 2.30
C LEU A 112 -11.11 0.58 1.45
N LEU A 113 -10.08 1.25 1.99
CA LEU A 113 -8.90 1.63 1.24
C LEU A 113 -7.69 0.78 1.64
N GLU A 114 -7.25 0.84 2.89
CA GLU A 114 -6.00 0.16 3.29
C GLU A 114 -6.09 -1.35 3.10
N ASN A 115 -7.10 -2.00 3.66
CA ASN A 115 -7.25 -3.45 3.59
C ASN A 115 -7.40 -3.94 2.14
N ASN A 116 -8.12 -3.18 1.29
CA ASN A 116 -8.28 -3.51 -0.12
C ASN A 116 -6.97 -3.35 -0.91
N ILE A 117 -6.22 -2.27 -0.69
CA ILE A 117 -4.92 -2.06 -1.31
C ILE A 117 -3.93 -3.14 -0.85
N LEU A 118 -3.93 -3.50 0.43
CA LEU A 118 -3.06 -4.55 0.97
C LEU A 118 -3.39 -5.92 0.39
N ARG A 119 -4.67 -6.23 0.16
CA ARG A 119 -5.10 -7.46 -0.51
C ARG A 119 -4.67 -7.47 -1.97
N TYR A 120 -4.77 -6.35 -2.68
CA TYR A 120 -4.34 -6.22 -4.07
C TYR A 120 -2.82 -6.35 -4.24
N TYR A 121 -2.04 -5.76 -3.32
CA TYR A 121 -0.56 -5.82 -3.36
C TYR A 121 0.01 -7.18 -2.93
N ALA A 122 -0.84 -8.12 -2.47
CA ALA A 122 -0.37 -9.41 -1.99
C ALA A 122 0.00 -10.31 -3.18
N LYS A 123 1.27 -10.73 -3.25
CA LYS A 123 1.76 -11.68 -4.27
C LYS A 123 1.05 -13.03 -4.21
N THR A 124 0.60 -13.42 -3.01
CA THR A 124 -0.15 -14.65 -2.76
C THR A 124 -1.41 -14.32 -1.96
N PRO A 125 -2.51 -15.07 -2.14
CA PRO A 125 -3.73 -14.86 -1.35
C PRO A 125 -3.42 -14.88 0.15
N GLY A 126 -3.69 -13.76 0.82
CA GLY A 126 -3.47 -13.62 2.26
C GLY A 126 -2.03 -13.32 2.70
N GLY A 127 -1.07 -13.14 1.77
CA GLY A 127 0.32 -12.83 2.11
C GLY A 127 0.51 -11.55 2.93
N ASN A 128 -0.41 -10.59 2.81
CA ASN A 128 -0.39 -9.33 3.56
C ASN A 128 -1.31 -9.34 4.82
N ASN A 129 -1.94 -10.46 5.15
CA ASN A 129 -2.84 -10.57 6.32
C ASN A 129 -2.14 -10.25 7.66
N ARG A 130 -0.81 -10.39 7.72
CA ARG A 130 -0.01 -10.03 8.90
C ARG A 130 -0.02 -8.52 9.22
N TRP A 131 -0.39 -7.69 8.25
CA TRP A 131 -0.43 -6.24 8.36
C TRP A 131 -1.85 -5.68 8.55
N MET A 132 -2.84 -6.56 8.73
CA MET A 132 -4.24 -6.19 8.92
C MET A 132 -4.72 -6.70 10.28
N MET A 133 -5.36 -5.81 11.05
CA MET A 133 -5.94 -6.18 12.35
C MET A 133 -7.18 -7.05 12.15
N VAL A 134 -8.08 -6.64 11.27
CA VAL A 134 -9.28 -7.41 10.90
C VAL A 134 -9.08 -8.01 9.50
N THR A 135 -8.82 -9.32 9.44
CA THR A 135 -8.59 -10.03 8.17
C THR A 135 -9.86 -10.66 7.59
N ARG A 136 -10.99 -10.58 8.31
CA ARG A 136 -12.27 -11.15 7.88
C ARG A 136 -12.76 -10.42 6.63
N LYS A 137 -13.41 -11.16 5.73
CA LYS A 137 -14.09 -10.63 4.54
C LYS A 137 -15.60 -10.58 4.84
N GLY A 138 -16.30 -9.57 4.32
CA GLY A 138 -17.75 -9.44 4.45
C GLY A 138 -18.19 -8.28 5.34
N PHE A 139 -19.51 -8.11 5.51
CA PHE A 139 -20.11 -6.95 6.18
C PHE A 139 -19.64 -6.72 7.63
N ALA A 140 -19.26 -7.77 8.35
CA ALA A 140 -18.74 -7.66 9.71
C ALA A 140 -17.33 -7.03 9.79
N SER A 141 -16.60 -6.92 8.67
CA SER A 141 -15.26 -6.31 8.67
C SER A 141 -15.30 -4.82 8.93
N LEU A 142 -16.26 -4.10 8.33
CA LEU A 142 -16.43 -2.67 8.50
C LEU A 142 -16.66 -2.24 9.96
N PRO A 143 -17.67 -2.72 10.70
CA PRO A 143 -17.88 -2.31 12.09
C PRO A 143 -16.70 -2.68 13.00
N LEU A 144 -16.01 -3.81 12.74
CA LEU A 144 -14.81 -4.17 13.49
C LEU A 144 -13.65 -3.23 13.22
N ASN A 145 -13.45 -2.79 11.98
CA ASN A 145 -12.43 -1.79 11.63
C ASN A 145 -12.80 -0.39 12.16
N ILE A 146 -14.09 -0.04 12.23
CA ILE A 146 -14.56 1.19 12.89
C ILE A 146 -14.25 1.17 14.39
N LEU A 147 -14.59 0.09 15.10
CA LEU A 147 -14.22 -0.07 16.50
C LEU A 147 -12.71 -0.02 16.71
N TYR A 148 -11.95 -0.63 15.78
CA TYR A 148 -10.49 -0.55 15.81
C TYR A 148 -9.96 0.87 15.56
N GLY A 149 -10.59 1.63 14.65
CA GLY A 149 -10.28 3.04 14.41
C GLY A 149 -10.48 3.89 15.67
N TYR A 150 -11.57 3.67 16.42
CA TYR A 150 -11.77 4.33 17.71
C TYR A 150 -10.72 3.94 18.75
N LEU A 151 -10.34 2.66 18.83
CA LEU A 151 -9.28 2.22 19.72
C LEU A 151 -7.95 2.92 19.39
N LEU A 152 -7.58 2.99 18.11
CA LEU A 152 -6.36 3.68 17.69
C LEU A 152 -6.42 5.17 18.00
N LEU A 153 -7.54 5.83 17.70
CA LEU A 153 -7.72 7.25 18.01
C LEU A 153 -7.57 7.52 19.51
N PHE A 154 -8.19 6.69 20.35
CA PHE A 154 -8.07 6.79 21.80
C PHE A 154 -6.62 6.70 22.28
N LEU A 155 -5.86 5.72 21.79
CA LEU A 155 -4.44 5.55 22.13
C LEU A 155 -3.58 6.74 21.66
N VAL A 156 -3.90 7.30 20.50
CA VAL A 156 -3.22 8.48 19.96
C VAL A 156 -3.50 9.72 20.81
N ILE A 157 -4.75 9.97 21.21
CA ILE A 157 -5.11 11.07 22.10
C ILE A 157 -4.38 10.95 23.44
N LEU A 158 -4.34 9.74 24.02
CA LEU A 158 -3.56 9.48 25.24
C LEU A 158 -2.07 9.80 25.05
N SER A 159 -1.52 9.50 23.87
CA SER A 159 -0.11 9.80 23.56
C SER A 159 0.13 11.31 23.48
N TYR A 160 -0.75 12.07 22.81
CA TYR A 160 -0.67 13.53 22.77
C TYR A 160 -0.77 14.14 24.17
N ASN A 161 -1.72 13.67 24.98
CA ASN A 161 -1.87 14.13 26.37
C ASN A 161 -0.63 13.80 27.21
N GLY A 162 -0.06 12.61 27.05
CA GLY A 162 1.17 12.21 27.72
C GLY A 162 2.39 13.05 27.32
N ILE A 163 2.54 13.35 26.02
CA ILE A 163 3.60 14.22 25.50
C ILE A 163 3.46 15.64 26.07
N ASN A 164 2.25 16.20 26.02
CA ASN A 164 1.97 17.53 26.54
C ASN A 164 2.18 17.62 28.07
N ALA A 165 1.74 16.60 28.82
CA ALA A 165 1.98 16.53 30.26
C ALA A 165 3.48 16.43 30.60
N GLY A 166 4.24 15.62 29.86
CA GLY A 166 5.68 15.51 30.01
C GLY A 166 6.41 16.82 29.69
N TYR A 167 5.96 17.54 28.66
CA TYR A 167 6.49 18.87 28.32
C TYR A 167 6.28 19.86 29.47
N ILE A 168 5.03 19.98 29.95
CA ILE A 168 4.68 20.89 31.06
C ILE A 168 5.48 20.56 32.33
N ALA A 169 5.70 19.28 32.62
CA ALA A 169 6.50 18.86 33.77
C ALA A 169 7.97 19.31 33.68
N LEU A 170 8.51 19.48 32.47
CA LEU A 170 9.91 19.87 32.23
C LEU A 170 10.10 21.38 32.07
N THR A 171 9.14 22.08 31.44
CA THR A 171 9.26 23.51 31.10
C THR A 171 8.47 24.44 32.02
N GLY A 172 7.63 23.87 32.90
CA GLY A 172 6.68 24.62 33.71
C GLY A 172 5.33 24.83 32.99
N PRO A 173 4.34 25.39 33.72
CA PRO A 173 3.00 25.62 33.19
C PRO A 173 3.00 26.52 31.96
N THR A 174 2.27 26.11 30.93
CA THR A 174 2.07 26.90 29.71
C THR A 174 0.59 27.13 29.49
N ASP A 175 0.19 28.36 29.16
CA ASP A 175 -1.21 28.70 28.85
C ASP A 175 -1.67 28.19 27.47
N THR A 176 -0.76 27.57 26.72
CA THR A 176 -1.00 27.05 25.37
C THR A 176 -0.71 25.56 25.30
N ILE A 177 -1.43 24.84 24.43
CA ILE A 177 -1.14 23.42 24.11
C ILE A 177 0.19 23.36 23.35
N PRO A 178 1.26 22.76 23.92
CA PRO A 178 2.59 22.79 23.31
C PRO A 178 2.68 22.00 22.00
N VAL A 179 2.05 20.82 21.96
CA VAL A 179 1.99 19.97 20.77
C VAL A 179 0.53 19.78 20.36
N GLY A 180 0.16 20.50 19.30
CA GLY A 180 -1.14 20.36 18.64
C GLY A 180 -1.23 19.10 17.78
N VAL A 181 -2.46 18.70 17.45
CA VAL A 181 -2.70 17.54 16.57
C VAL A 181 -2.46 17.95 15.12
N GLU A 182 -1.38 17.43 14.54
CA GLU A 182 -1.00 17.67 13.15
C GLU A 182 -0.96 16.36 12.32
N PRO A 183 -1.19 16.41 10.99
CA PRO A 183 -1.29 15.22 10.15
C PRO A 183 -0.07 14.29 10.19
N ILE A 184 1.14 14.86 10.21
CA ILE A 184 2.39 14.09 10.14
C ILE A 184 2.59 13.28 11.42
N LEU A 185 2.57 13.95 12.58
CA LEU A 185 2.73 13.32 13.88
C LEU A 185 1.55 12.39 14.20
N PHE A 186 0.33 12.78 13.85
CA PHE A 186 -0.84 11.91 13.99
C PHE A 186 -0.68 10.62 13.18
N GLY A 187 -0.31 10.72 11.90
CA GLY A 187 -0.07 9.55 11.06
C GLY A 187 1.02 8.63 11.64
N LEU A 188 2.08 9.22 12.20
CA LEU A 188 3.16 8.49 12.86
C LEU A 188 2.63 7.72 14.08
N LEU A 189 1.90 8.39 14.98
CA LEU A 189 1.38 7.78 16.20
C LEU A 189 0.34 6.69 15.89
N VAL A 190 -0.60 6.93 14.97
CA VAL A 190 -1.56 5.91 14.53
C VAL A 190 -0.83 4.67 14.01
N THR A 191 0.17 4.87 13.15
CA THR A 191 0.93 3.75 12.56
C THR A 191 1.76 3.03 13.62
N ALA A 192 2.36 3.76 14.56
CA ALA A 192 3.12 3.17 15.66
C ALA A 192 2.23 2.29 16.54
N TRP A 193 1.06 2.78 16.94
CA TRP A 193 0.08 2.00 17.71
C TRP A 193 -0.48 0.83 16.90
N ASP A 194 -0.79 1.01 15.61
CA ASP A 194 -1.25 -0.09 14.75
C ASP A 194 -0.21 -1.23 14.69
N LEU A 195 1.06 -0.89 14.47
CA LEU A 195 2.15 -1.87 14.48
C LEU A 195 2.32 -2.55 15.84
N LEU A 196 2.18 -1.80 16.93
CA LEU A 196 2.26 -2.33 18.29
C LEU A 196 1.12 -3.32 18.56
N LEU A 197 -0.13 -2.97 18.24
CA LEU A 197 -1.30 -3.83 18.41
C LEU A 197 -1.20 -5.08 17.51
N LEU A 198 -0.70 -4.95 16.29
CA LEU A 198 -0.41 -6.09 15.42
C LEU A 198 0.68 -7.01 15.98
N LYS A 199 1.67 -6.46 16.69
CA LYS A 199 2.69 -7.26 17.40
C LYS A 199 2.06 -7.97 18.61
N MET A 200 1.27 -7.26 19.42
CA MET A 200 0.54 -7.85 20.57
C MET A 200 -0.37 -8.99 20.12
N LYS A 201 -1.16 -8.80 19.06
CA LYS A 201 -2.02 -9.85 18.46
C LYS A 201 -1.22 -11.08 18.02
N ARG A 202 0.03 -10.92 17.57
CA ARG A 202 0.90 -12.05 17.18
C ARG A 202 1.38 -12.82 18.41
N VAL A 203 1.82 -12.10 19.45
CA VAL A 203 2.26 -12.69 20.71
C VAL A 203 1.11 -13.44 21.41
N MET A 204 -0.08 -12.87 21.46
CA MET A 204 -1.25 -13.56 22.05
C MET A 204 -1.58 -14.85 21.28
N ARG A 205 -1.52 -14.82 19.95
CA ARG A 205 -1.77 -16.02 19.13
C ARG A 205 -0.71 -17.10 19.32
N SER A 206 0.57 -16.74 19.48
CA SER A 206 1.62 -17.73 19.78
C SER A 206 1.42 -18.36 21.15
N MET A 207 1.13 -17.55 22.18
CA MET A 207 0.84 -18.05 23.53
C MET A 207 -0.30 -19.07 23.56
N VAL A 208 -1.42 -18.77 22.88
CA VAL A 208 -2.57 -19.69 22.78
C VAL A 208 -2.21 -20.97 22.01
N ALA A 209 -1.43 -20.85 20.93
CA ALA A 209 -1.00 -22.00 20.15
C ALA A 209 -0.07 -22.92 20.95
N ASP A 210 0.83 -22.34 21.73
CA ASP A 210 1.77 -23.08 22.58
C ASP A 210 1.05 -23.77 23.74
N ALA A 211 0.09 -23.10 24.37
CA ALA A 211 -0.78 -23.69 25.40
C ALA A 211 -1.59 -24.89 24.86
N LYS A 212 -2.14 -24.78 23.63
CA LYS A 212 -2.88 -25.88 23.00
C LYS A 212 -1.99 -27.09 22.68
N LYS A 213 -0.73 -26.86 22.28
CA LYS A 213 0.25 -27.95 22.04
C LYS A 213 0.65 -28.68 23.33
N GLN A 214 0.71 -27.97 24.45
CA GLN A 214 0.98 -28.57 25.75
C GLN A 214 -0.21 -29.41 26.25
N ASN A 215 -1.44 -28.90 26.13
CA ASN A 215 -2.64 -29.64 26.54
C ASN A 215 -3.03 -30.82 25.62
N GLY A 216 -2.58 -30.83 24.36
CA GLY A 216 -2.83 -31.94 23.41
C GLY A 216 -1.81 -33.08 23.47
N ARG A 217 -0.84 -33.02 24.40
CA ARG A 217 0.19 -34.05 24.64
C ARG A 217 0.00 -34.80 25.96
N GLY A 218 -1.12 -34.57 26.64
CA GLY A 218 -1.56 -35.30 27.84
C GLY A 218 -2.61 -36.35 27.52
#